data_AF-A0A0P0D549-F1
#
_entry.id   AF-A0A0P0D549-F1
#
_cell.length_a   1.000
_cell.length_b   1.000
_cell.length_c   1.000
_cell.angle_alpha   90.00
_cell.angle_beta   90.00
_cell.angle_gamma   90.00
#
_symmetry.space_group_name_H-M   'P 1'
#
loop_
_entity.id
_entity.type
_entity.pdbx_description
1 polymer ?
#
loop_
_entity_poly.entity_id
_entity_poly.type
_entity_poly.pdbx_seq_one_letter_code
_entity_poly.pdbx_strand_id
1 'polypeptide(L)' 'MKEIKYSFEYFKVYQKTLGFIDNTCKPTLNLPNSEDYHLSSPFRRTSISIALNIPEGSGKYQCAV' A
#
# COMPACT_ATOMS: atom_id res chain seq x y z
N MET A 1 -22.38 -9.29 -7.23
CA MET A 1 -21.52 -8.11 -7.53
C MET A 1 -20.53 -8.55 -8.60
N LYS A 2 -20.37 -7.81 -9.71
CA LYS A 2 -19.43 -8.16 -10.77
C LYS A 2 -18.01 -7.80 -10.30
N GLU A 3 -17.06 -8.72 -10.40
CA GLU A 3 -15.66 -8.47 -10.06
C GLU A 3 -15.09 -7.46 -11.07
N ILE A 4 -14.71 -6.27 -10.58
CA ILE A 4 -13.99 -5.27 -11.38
C ILE A 4 -12.51 -5.54 -11.16
N LYS A 5 -11.79 -5.85 -12.24
CA LYS A 5 -10.33 -6.00 -12.21
C LYS A 5 -9.67 -4.76 -12.78
N TYR A 6 -8.73 -4.19 -12.03
CA TYR A 6 -7.96 -3.05 -12.48
C TYR A 6 -6.62 -3.50 -13.07
N SER A 7 -6.13 -2.81 -14.11
CA SER A 7 -4.89 -3.16 -14.81
C SER A 7 -3.65 -3.11 -13.90
N PHE A 8 -3.62 -2.19 -12.92
CA PHE A 8 -2.50 -2.06 -11.97
C PHE A 8 -2.34 -3.28 -11.05
N GLU A 9 -3.40 -4.09 -10.85
CA GLU A 9 -3.35 -5.27 -9.98
C GLU A 9 -2.39 -6.34 -10.51
N TYR A 10 -2.13 -6.32 -11.82
CA TYR A 10 -1.16 -7.20 -12.49
C TYR A 10 0.29 -6.73 -12.37
N PHE A 11 0.54 -5.51 -11.88
CA PHE A 11 1.89 -5.02 -11.72
C PHE A 11 2.60 -5.81 -10.62
N LYS A 12 3.74 -6.44 -10.97
CA LYS A 12 4.58 -7.15 -10.00
C LYS A 12 5.00 -6.25 -8.84
N VAL A 13 5.24 -4.97 -9.11
CA VAL A 13 5.58 -4.00 -8.07
C VAL A 13 4.42 -3.81 -7.10
N TYR A 14 3.17 -3.65 -7.59
CA TYR A 14 1.96 -3.53 -6.75
C TYR A 14 1.77 -4.76 -5.85
N GLN A 15 1.89 -5.96 -6.43
CA GLN A 15 1.77 -7.22 -5.68
C GLN A 15 2.84 -7.35 -4.59
N LYS A 16 4.09 -6.93 -4.88
CA LYS A 16 5.16 -6.89 -3.89
C LYS A 16 4.87 -5.88 -2.77
N THR A 17 4.24 -4.76 -3.07
CA THR A 17 3.88 -3.77 -2.04
C THR A 17 2.86 -4.31 -1.05
N LEU A 18 1.94 -5.18 -1.48
CA LEU A 18 1.00 -5.84 -0.55
C LEU A 18 1.75 -6.71 0.47
N GLY A 19 2.71 -7.51 0.01
CA GLY A 19 3.59 -8.28 0.90
C GLY A 19 4.48 -7.39 1.78
N PHE A 20 4.94 -6.26 1.26
CA PHE A 20 5.69 -5.27 2.04
C PHE A 20 4.85 -4.69 3.18
N ILE A 21 3.61 -4.28 2.91
CA ILE A 21 2.67 -3.78 3.93
C ILE A 21 2.48 -4.80 5.04
N ASP A 22 2.31 -6.08 4.69
CA ASP A 22 2.20 -7.14 5.69
C ASP A 22 3.46 -7.23 6.56
N ASN A 23 4.63 -7.19 5.93
CA ASN A 23 5.92 -7.29 6.62
C ASN A 23 6.27 -6.04 7.43
N THR A 24 5.64 -4.88 7.19
CA THR A 24 5.89 -3.64 7.95
C THR A 24 4.80 -3.35 8.98
N CYS A 25 3.52 -3.57 8.65
CA CYS A 25 2.41 -3.32 9.57
C CYS A 25 2.33 -4.38 10.67
N LYS A 26 2.54 -5.67 10.37
CA LYS A 26 2.41 -6.73 11.39
C LYS A 26 3.42 -6.56 12.55
N PRO A 27 4.73 -6.30 12.31
CA PRO A 27 5.68 -6.10 13.41
C PRO A 27 5.33 -4.94 14.33
N THR A 28 4.72 -3.86 13.81
CA THR A 28 4.34 -2.71 14.65
C THR A 28 3.23 -3.02 15.66
N LEU A 29 2.52 -4.14 15.55
CA LEU A 29 1.55 -4.59 16.56
C LEU A 29 2.23 -5.02 17.86
N ASN A 30 3.53 -5.33 17.83
CA ASN A 30 4.30 -5.77 18.98
C ASN A 30 5.11 -4.62 19.62
N LEU A 31 5.02 -3.41 19.07
CA LEU A 31 5.68 -2.24 19.66
C LEU A 31 4.89 -1.76 20.89
N PRO A 32 5.55 -1.14 21.88
CA PRO A 32 4.84 -0.52 23.00
C PRO A 32 3.88 0.58 22.53
N ASN A 33 2.78 0.80 23.24
CA ASN A 33 1.80 1.86 22.91
C ASN A 33 2.44 3.27 22.88
N SER A 34 3.58 3.49 23.55
CA SER A 34 4.34 4.74 23.47
C SER A 34 4.88 5.04 22.06
N GLU A 35 4.96 4.02 21.20
CA GLU A 35 5.42 4.13 19.82
C GLU A 35 4.30 4.37 18.82
N ASP A 36 3.03 4.41 19.26
CA ASP A 36 1.88 4.50 18.35
C ASP A 36 1.97 5.72 17.42
N TYR A 37 2.34 6.87 17.96
CA TYR A 37 2.46 8.12 17.21
C TYR A 37 3.89 8.41 16.74
N HIS A 38 4.90 7.82 17.37
CA HIS A 38 6.31 8.04 17.02
C HIS A 38 6.77 7.16 15.86
N LEU A 39 6.41 5.87 15.88
CA LEU A 39 6.92 4.89 14.92
C LEU A 39 5.80 4.11 14.24
N SER A 40 4.86 3.51 14.97
CA SER A 40 3.86 2.60 14.40
C SER A 40 2.97 3.29 13.35
N SER A 41 2.30 4.39 13.71
CA SER A 41 1.37 5.07 12.80
C SER A 41 2.07 5.69 11.58
N PRO A 42 3.18 6.44 11.72
CA PRO A 42 3.94 6.93 10.57
C PRO A 42 4.43 5.80 9.66
N PHE A 43 4.96 4.71 10.22
CA PHE A 43 5.50 3.61 9.43
C PHE A 43 4.42 2.86 8.65
N ARG A 44 3.27 2.58 9.28
CA ARG A 44 2.10 2.00 8.61
C ARG A 44 1.59 2.89 7.49
N ARG A 45 1.40 4.19 7.76
CA ARG A 45 0.91 5.17 6.78
C ARG A 45 1.82 5.26 5.56
N THR A 46 3.12 5.37 5.78
CA THR A 46 4.10 5.44 4.68
C THR A 46 4.10 4.15 3.88
N SER A 47 4.06 2.99 4.54
CA SER A 47 4.02 1.68 3.84
C SER A 47 2.78 1.53 2.96
N ILE A 48 1.61 1.89 3.48
CA ILE A 48 0.35 1.87 2.74
C ILE A 48 0.38 2.87 1.57
N SER A 49 0.97 4.05 1.79
CA SER A 49 1.08 5.09 0.76
C SER A 49 1.79 4.60 -0.50
N ILE A 50 2.79 3.72 -0.40
CA ILE A 50 3.47 3.15 -1.58
C ILE A 50 2.47 2.37 -2.45
N ALA A 51 1.63 1.52 -1.84
CA ALA A 51 0.65 0.73 -2.58
C ALA A 51 -0.46 1.61 -3.19
N LEU A 52 -0.86 2.69 -2.53
CA LEU A 52 -1.90 3.61 -3.01
C LEU A 52 -1.42 4.50 -4.18
N ASN A 53 -0.14 4.88 -4.18
CA ASN A 53 0.43 5.71 -5.24
C ASN A 53 0.58 4.96 -6.59
N ILE A 54 0.66 3.62 -6.57
CA ILE A 54 0.81 2.83 -7.80
C ILE A 54 -0.46 2.90 -8.68
N PRO A 55 -1.68 2.61 -8.17
CA PRO A 55 -2.92 2.87 -8.87
C PRO A 55 -3.06 4.32 -9.33
N GLU A 56 -2.76 5.29 -8.45
CA GLU A 56 -2.86 6.72 -8.76
C GLU A 56 -1.96 7.11 -9.95
N GLY A 57 -0.72 6.62 -9.95
CA GLY A 57 0.22 6.82 -11.06
C GLY A 57 -0.18 6.06 -12.32
N SER A 58 -0.79 4.88 -12.20
CA SER A 58 -1.22 4.07 -13.34
C SER A 58 -2.38 4.70 -14.13
N GLY A 59 -3.27 5.43 -13.45
CA GLY A 59 -4.38 6.14 -14.08
C GLY A 59 -3.95 7.45 -14.78
N LYS A 60 -2.78 8.01 -14.45
CA LYS A 60 -2.29 9.29 -15.03
C LYS A 60 -1.80 9.17 -16.47
N TYR A 61 -1.53 7.96 -16.98
CA TYR A 61 -1.07 7.74 -18.36
C TYR A 61 -2.14 7.20 -19.30
N GLN A 62 -3.37 6.97 -18.83
CA GLN A 62 -4.52 6.76 -19.70
C GLN A 62 -5.14 8.12 -20.01
N CYS A 63 -4.58 8.82 -21.01
CA CYS A 63 -5.45 9.64 -21.85
C CYS A 63 -6.57 8.71 -22.32
N ALA A 64 -7.82 9.10 -22.06
CA ALA A 64 -8.96 8.47 -22.70
C ALA A 64 -8.75 8.58 -24.22
N VAL A 65 -8.48 7.44 -24.86
CA VAL A 65 -8.55 7.28 -26.31
C VAL A 65 -9.77 6.43 -26.60
#